data_AF-A0A964EIT4-F1
#
_entry.id   AF-A0A964EIT4-F1
#
_cell.length_a   1.000
_cell.length_b   1.000
_cell.length_c   1.000
_cell.angle_alpha   90.00
_cell.angle_beta   90.00
_cell.angle_gamma   90.00
#
_symmetry.space_group_name_H-M   'P 1'
#
loop_
_entity.id
_entity.type
_entity.pdbx_description
1 polymer ?
#
loop_
_entity_poly.entity_id
_entity_poly.type
_entity_poly.pdbx_seq_one_letter_code
_entity_poly.pdbx_strand_id
1 'polypeptide(L)'
;MAVHDEVMPKMGELSSLKKDLKNLPQDSLVQAGITELTLAEDAMWDWMHELRPHDEIEQMAQEEAEAYLTQEKEKISAVKDKMLHSMETAKSLLAGAEKPVDHH
;
A
#
# COMPACT_ATOMS: atom_id res chain seq x y z
N MET A 1 18.15 2.03 0.07
CA MET A 1 16.90 2.81 -0.10
C MET A 1 16.07 2.68 1.18
N ALA A 2 16.04 3.69 2.05
CA ALA A 2 15.30 3.63 3.32
C ALA A 2 13.78 3.43 3.13
N VAL A 3 13.23 3.92 2.02
CA VAL A 3 11.78 3.84 1.76
C VAL A 3 11.33 2.41 1.44
N HIS A 4 12.16 1.61 0.75
CA HIS A 4 11.89 0.19 0.48
C HIS A 4 11.69 -0.58 1.79
N ASP A 5 12.54 -0.35 2.79
CA ASP A 5 12.46 -1.03 4.08
C ASP A 5 11.27 -0.55 4.93
N GLU A 6 10.79 0.68 4.71
CA GLU A 6 9.60 1.22 5.39
C GLU A 6 8.27 0.70 4.84
N VAL A 7 8.20 0.38 3.55
CA VAL A 7 6.96 -0.05 2.89
C VAL A 7 6.75 -1.56 2.93
N MET A 8 7.83 -2.35 3.02
CA MET A 8 7.75 -3.82 3.10
C MET A 8 6.92 -4.33 4.30
N PRO A 9 7.06 -3.80 5.53
CA PRO A 9 6.19 -4.19 6.65
C PRO A 9 4.70 -3.90 6.39
N LYS A 10 4.41 -2.83 5.63
CA LYS A 10 3.03 -2.42 5.32
C LYS A 10 2.37 -3.38 4.34
N MET A 11 3.12 -4.03 3.46
CA MET A 11 2.59 -5.10 2.59
C MET A 11 2.07 -6.29 3.42
N GLY A 12 2.81 -6.70 4.46
CA GLY A 12 2.35 -7.74 5.39
C GLY A 12 1.06 -7.33 6.12
N GLU A 13 0.96 -6.07 6.54
CA GLU A 13 -0.23 -5.53 7.20
C GLU A 13 -1.44 -5.44 6.24
N LEU A 14 -1.25 -4.99 4.99
CA LEU A 14 -2.27 -4.98 3.93
C LEU A 14 -2.86 -6.37 3.71
N SER A 15 -2.00 -7.37 3.57
CA SER A 15 -2.41 -8.76 3.34
C SER A 15 -3.19 -9.32 4.54
N SER A 16 -2.81 -8.99 5.77
CA SER A 16 -3.58 -9.32 6.98
C SER A 16 -4.94 -8.65 6.99
N LEU A 17 -5.01 -7.33 6.78
CA LEU A 17 -6.28 -6.59 6.73
C LEU A 17 -7.22 -7.12 5.64
N LYS A 18 -6.68 -7.46 4.47
CA LYS A 18 -7.45 -8.07 3.38
C LYS A 18 -8.03 -9.41 3.77
N LYS A 19 -7.26 -10.23 4.50
CA LYS A 19 -7.75 -11.51 5.03
C LYS A 19 -8.85 -11.31 6.08
N ASP A 20 -8.70 -10.33 6.95
CA ASP A 20 -9.70 -10.03 7.97
C ASP A 20 -11.00 -9.51 7.36
N LEU A 21 -10.93 -8.61 6.37
CA LEU A 21 -12.11 -8.16 5.61
C LEU A 21 -12.80 -9.31 4.87
N LYS A 22 -12.05 -10.29 4.36
CA LYS A 22 -12.64 -11.49 3.72
C LYS A 22 -13.42 -12.37 4.69
N ASN A 23 -13.18 -12.25 6.00
CA ASN A 23 -13.94 -12.98 7.03
C ASN A 23 -15.25 -12.26 7.41
N LEU A 24 -15.43 -10.99 7.02
CA LEU A 24 -16.67 -10.25 7.23
C LEU A 24 -17.73 -10.62 6.18
N PRO A 25 -19.03 -10.35 6.45
CA PRO A 25 -20.06 -10.40 5.42
C PRO A 25 -19.64 -9.57 4.19
N GLN A 26 -19.66 -10.19 3.02
CA GLN A 26 -19.17 -9.58 1.77
C GLN A 26 -20.20 -8.60 1.20
N ASP A 27 -20.48 -7.52 1.92
CA ASP A 27 -21.27 -6.41 1.42
C ASP A 27 -20.45 -5.50 0.48
N SER A 28 -21.13 -4.55 -0.17
CA SER A 28 -20.50 -3.65 -1.13
C SER A 28 -19.38 -2.80 -0.53
N LEU A 29 -19.44 -2.45 0.76
CA LEU A 29 -18.42 -1.64 1.43
C LEU A 29 -17.18 -2.49 1.74
N VAL A 30 -17.38 -3.71 2.23
CA VAL A 30 -16.29 -4.67 2.48
C VAL A 30 -15.59 -5.05 1.16
N GLN A 31 -16.35 -5.29 0.10
CA GLN A 31 -15.79 -5.57 -1.24
C GLN A 31 -15.01 -4.38 -1.79
N ALA A 32 -15.50 -3.16 -1.60
CA ALA A 32 -14.77 -1.94 -1.98
C ALA A 32 -13.45 -1.83 -1.20
N GLY A 33 -13.46 -2.05 0.12
CA GLY A 33 -12.24 -2.05 0.93
C GLY A 33 -11.22 -3.11 0.50
N ILE A 34 -11.66 -4.34 0.19
CA ILE A 34 -10.77 -5.39 -0.36
C ILE A 34 -10.17 -4.97 -1.70
N THR A 35 -10.97 -4.30 -2.55
CA THR A 35 -10.51 -3.80 -3.85
C THR A 35 -9.48 -2.70 -3.68
N GLU A 36 -9.71 -1.75 -2.78
CA GLU A 36 -8.75 -0.68 -2.47
C GLU A 36 -7.42 -1.22 -1.95
N LEU A 37 -7.45 -2.20 -1.04
CA LEU A 37 -6.24 -2.87 -0.54
C LEU A 37 -5.49 -3.58 -1.68
N THR A 38 -6.21 -4.23 -2.60
CA THR A 38 -5.61 -4.93 -3.74
C THR A 38 -4.96 -3.95 -4.72
N LEU A 39 -5.64 -2.83 -5.03
CA LEU A 39 -5.08 -1.77 -5.88
C LEU A 39 -3.83 -1.13 -5.26
N ALA A 40 -3.78 -1.00 -3.94
CA ALA A 40 -2.61 -0.49 -3.24
C ALA A 40 -1.44 -1.48 -3.26
N GLU A 41 -1.71 -2.79 -3.11
CA GLU A 41 -0.70 -3.84 -3.30
C GLU A 41 -0.17 -3.82 -4.74
N ASP A 42 -1.06 -3.82 -5.74
CA ASP A 42 -0.68 -3.83 -7.16
C ASP A 42 0.17 -2.61 -7.53
N ALA A 43 -0.21 -1.41 -7.07
CA ALA A 43 0.57 -0.19 -7.31
C ALA A 43 1.99 -0.26 -6.72
N MET A 44 2.17 -0.95 -5.58
CA MET A 44 3.48 -1.19 -4.99
C MET A 44 4.29 -2.19 -5.83
N TRP A 45 3.66 -3.25 -6.33
CA TRP A 45 4.31 -4.22 -7.22
C TRP A 45 4.72 -3.59 -8.54
N ASP A 46 3.86 -2.79 -9.16
CA ASP A 46 4.13 -2.09 -10.41
C ASP A 46 5.32 -1.14 -10.23
N TRP A 47 5.33 -0.33 -9.17
CA TRP A 47 6.45 0.55 -8.85
C TRP A 47 7.76 -0.23 -8.66
N MET A 48 7.73 -1.35 -7.93
CA MET A 48 8.91 -2.18 -7.69
C MET A 48 9.41 -2.85 -8.97
N HIS A 49 8.52 -3.19 -9.90
CA HIS A 49 8.88 -3.76 -11.20
C HIS A 49 9.49 -2.74 -12.15
N GLU A 50 9.05 -1.49 -12.09
CA GLU A 50 9.60 -0.37 -12.88
C GLU A 50 10.88 0.21 -12.28
N LEU A 51 11.15 -0.02 -11.00
CA LEU A 51 12.33 0.48 -10.32
C LEU A 51 13.61 -0.16 -10.89
N ARG A 52 14.55 0.69 -11.31
CA ARG A 52 15.84 0.23 -11.82
C ARG A 52 16.63 -0.48 -10.70
N PRO A 53 17.33 -1.59 -11.03
CA PRO A 53 18.24 -2.23 -10.10
C PRO A 53 19.27 -1.23 -9.55
N HIS A 54 19.66 -1.41 -8.29
CA HIS A 54 20.61 -0.52 -7.65
C HIS A 54 21.92 -0.41 -8.44
N ASP A 55 22.46 -1.52 -8.94
CA ASP A 55 23.67 -1.56 -9.75
C ASP A 55 23.58 -0.70 -11.02
N GLU A 56 22.40 -0.62 -11.64
CA GLU A 56 22.18 0.22 -12.82
C GLU A 56 22.16 1.71 -12.44
N ILE A 57 21.55 2.04 -11.30
CA ILE A 57 21.52 3.42 -10.79
C ILE A 57 22.92 3.90 -10.42
N GLU A 58 23.75 3.04 -9.82
CA GLU A 58 25.14 3.37 -9.46
C GLU A 58 26.05 3.59 -10.68
N GLN A 59 25.71 2.99 -11.81
CA GLN A 59 26.44 3.17 -13.08
C GLN A 59 26.04 4.44 -13.84
N MET A 60 24.94 5.08 -13.47
CA MET A 60 24.48 6.33 -14.08
C MET A 60 25.37 7.51 -13.67
N ALA A 61 25.38 8.56 -14.48
CA ALA A 61 26.00 9.82 -14.06
C ALA A 61 25.27 10.37 -12.81
N GLN A 62 26.01 10.97 -11.87
CA GLN A 62 25.44 11.41 -10.59
C GLN A 62 24.18 12.28 -10.76
N GLU A 63 24.20 13.25 -11.69
CA GLU A 63 23.06 14.13 -11.95
C GLU A 63 21.84 13.36 -12.49
N GLU A 64 22.05 12.35 -13.33
CA GLU A 64 20.99 11.49 -13.86
C GLU A 64 20.41 10.57 -12.77
N ALA A 65 21.27 10.02 -11.91
CA ALA A 65 20.87 9.20 -10.77
C ALA A 65 20.06 10.01 -9.75
N GLU A 66 20.48 11.22 -9.41
CA GLU A 66 19.76 12.12 -8.50
C GLU A 66 18.39 12.52 -9.05
N ALA A 67 18.30 12.86 -10.35
CA ALA A 67 17.04 13.18 -11.00
C ALA A 67 16.08 11.97 -11.06
N TYR A 68 16.60 10.77 -11.32
CA TYR A 68 15.83 9.53 -11.31
C TYR A 68 15.29 9.21 -9.90
N LEU A 69 16.17 9.19 -8.89
CA LEU A 69 15.80 8.90 -7.51
C LEU A 69 14.79 9.91 -6.94
N THR A 70 14.85 11.18 -7.37
CA THR A 70 13.88 12.20 -6.99
C THR A 70 12.48 11.87 -7.54
N GLN A 71 12.38 11.47 -8.80
CA GLN A 71 11.11 11.04 -9.40
C GLN A 71 10.57 9.77 -8.75
N GLU A 72 11.43 8.78 -8.51
CA GLU A 72 11.02 7.55 -7.84
C GLU A 72 10.55 7.81 -6.41
N LYS A 73 11.15 8.79 -5.71
CA LYS A 73 10.70 9.22 -4.38
C LYS A 73 9.27 9.79 -4.40
N GLU A 74 8.90 10.53 -5.44
CA GLU A 74 7.53 11.06 -5.58
C GLU A 74 6.53 9.94 -5.84
N LYS A 75 6.87 9.00 -6.75
CA LYS A 75 6.03 7.83 -7.05
C LYS A 75 5.77 6.96 -5.83
N ILE A 76 6.83 6.58 -5.11
CA ILE A 76 6.68 5.74 -3.91
C ILE A 76 5.94 6.46 -2.78
N SER A 77 6.03 7.80 -2.70
CA SER A 77 5.23 8.57 -1.74
C SER A 77 3.75 8.48 -2.05
N ALA A 78 3.36 8.59 -3.32
CA ALA A 78 1.97 8.43 -3.75
C ALA A 78 1.45 7.00 -3.52
N VAL A 79 2.28 5.97 -3.77
CA VAL A 79 1.95 4.57 -3.44
C VAL A 79 1.76 4.40 -1.94
N LYS A 80 2.68 4.92 -1.12
CA LYS A 80 2.59 4.89 0.34
C LYS A 80 1.29 5.52 0.85
N ASP A 81 0.90 6.66 0.32
CA ASP A 81 -0.35 7.33 0.71
C ASP A 81 -1.58 6.48 0.36
N LYS A 82 -1.61 5.85 -0.82
CA LYS A 82 -2.68 4.90 -1.20
C LYS A 82 -2.74 3.69 -0.28
N MET A 83 -1.60 3.13 0.08
CA MET A 83 -1.53 2.02 1.04
C MET A 83 -2.06 2.46 2.41
N LEU A 84 -1.61 3.59 2.94
CA LEU A 84 -2.07 4.09 4.23
C LEU A 84 -3.57 4.38 4.24
N HIS A 85 -4.09 4.99 3.18
CA HIS A 85 -5.51 5.27 3.05
C HIS A 85 -6.35 4.00 3.00
N SER A 86 -5.99 3.04 2.14
CA SER A 86 -6.71 1.74 2.05
C SER A 86 -6.65 0.95 3.36
N MET A 87 -5.54 1.02 4.10
CA MET A 87 -5.42 0.43 5.43
C MET A 87 -6.35 1.10 6.45
N GLU A 88 -6.47 2.42 6.41
CA GLU A 88 -7.37 3.17 7.30
C GLU A 88 -8.84 2.84 7.02
N THR A 89 -9.22 2.76 5.74
CA THR A 89 -10.55 2.31 5.31
C THR A 89 -10.83 0.90 5.82
N ALA A 90 -9.90 -0.04 5.61
CA ALA A 90 -10.06 -1.43 6.05
C ALA A 90 -10.19 -1.55 7.58
N LYS A 91 -9.36 -0.83 8.34
CA LYS A 91 -9.46 -0.78 9.81
C LYS A 91 -10.79 -0.20 10.28
N SER A 92 -11.31 0.82 9.61
CA SER A 92 -12.59 1.42 9.93
C SER A 92 -13.76 0.45 9.68
N LEU A 93 -13.71 -0.31 8.59
CA LEU A 93 -14.69 -1.36 8.29
C LEU A 93 -14.66 -2.49 9.33
N LEU A 94 -13.46 -2.94 9.74
CA LEU A 94 -13.28 -3.95 10.78
C LEU A 94 -13.83 -3.46 12.13
N ALA A 95 -13.45 -2.25 12.55
CA ALA A 95 -13.94 -1.66 13.80
C ALA A 95 -15.46 -1.41 13.78
N GLY A 96 -16.03 -1.09 12.62
CA GLY A 96 -17.47 -0.96 12.42
C GLY A 96 -18.21 -2.29 12.55
N ALA A 97 -17.59 -3.39 12.12
CA ALA A 97 -18.14 -4.74 12.27
C ALA A 97 -18.02 -5.31 13.69
N GLU A 98 -17.06 -4.85 14.49
CA GLU A 98 -16.85 -5.29 15.88
C GLU A 98 -17.74 -4.57 16.91
N LYS A 99 -18.33 -3.41 16.58
CA LYS A 99 -19.24 -2.74 17.52
C LYS A 99 -20.57 -3.51 17.58
N PRO A 100 -20.97 -4.08 18.74
CA PRO A 100 -22.34 -4.50 18.91
C PRO A 100 -23.21 -3.25 18.72
N VAL A 101 -24.26 -3.39 17.92
CA VAL A 101 -25.35 -2.44 17.86
C VAL A 101 -25.94 -2.38 19.27
N ASP A 102 -25.47 -1.43 20.09
CA ASP A 102 -26.18 -1.01 21.29
C ASP A 102 -27.48 -0.34 20.80
N HIS A 103 -28.52 -1.16 20.71
CA HIS A 103 -29.88 -0.69 20.61
C HIS A 103 -30.20 0.09 21.89
N HIS A 104 -30.30 1.41 21.76
CA HIS A 104 -30.87 2.30 22.77
C HIS A 104 -32.34 2.58 22.42
#